data_AF-A0A9Q3JPC9-F1
#
_entry.id   AF-A0A9Q3JPC9-F1
#
_cell.length_a   1.000
_cell.length_b   1.000
_cell.length_c   1.000
_cell.angle_alpha   90.00
_cell.angle_beta   90.00
_cell.angle_gamma   90.00
#
_symmetry.space_group_name_H-M   'P 1'
#
loop_
_entity.id
_entity.type
_entity.pdbx_description
1 polymer ?
#
loop_
_entity_poly.entity_id
_entity_poly.type
_entity_poly.pdbx_seq_one_letter_code
_entity_poly.pdbx_strand_id
1 'polypeptide(L)'
;MVFSKSEEEHVTHVSSVLSRLRANNLFAKASKCPFHFSSVEYLGYVVSSEGLKIDQAKVQQILNWPPPRNLKALQSFLGFTNFYHHFNKNYSRKISSLTSFLKKYSCFPLNEEALSQFHQLKEAFNTAAVLSHFNPSLPTIVETDASNYALGAVLSQESIPLHSTAASLSQQSSTMRFMTRNSLE
;
A
#
# COMPACT_ATOMS: atom_id res chain seq x y z
N MET A 1 -10.40 0.68 15.16
CA MET A 1 -9.12 0.83 15.88
C MET A 1 -9.22 2.08 16.75
N VAL A 2 -8.70 2.05 17.96
CA VAL A 2 -8.59 3.23 18.85
C VAL A 2 -7.10 3.49 19.04
N PHE A 3 -6.65 4.73 18.88
CA PHE A 3 -5.27 5.14 19.09
C PHE A 3 -5.24 6.45 19.88
N SER A 4 -4.20 6.64 20.68
CA SER A 4 -4.03 7.79 21.59
C SER A 4 -2.54 8.09 21.75
N LYS A 5 -2.19 9.28 22.28
CA LYS A 5 -0.79 9.68 22.48
C LYS A 5 -0.21 9.20 23.80
N SER A 6 -1.06 8.98 24.80
CA SER A 6 -0.68 8.41 26.10
C SER A 6 -1.59 7.25 26.51
N GLU A 7 -1.15 6.47 27.49
CA GLU A 7 -1.92 5.35 28.02
C GLU A 7 -3.18 5.83 28.75
N GLU A 8 -3.10 6.93 29.50
CA GLU A 8 -4.23 7.52 30.22
C GLU A 8 -5.32 8.00 29.25
N GLU A 9 -4.90 8.66 28.17
CA GLU A 9 -5.80 9.05 27.08
C GLU A 9 -6.39 7.81 26.38
N HIS A 10 -5.59 6.74 26.22
CA HIS A 10 -6.05 5.48 25.63
C HIS A 10 -7.15 4.81 26.44
N VAL A 11 -6.98 4.69 27.76
CA VAL A 11 -8.00 4.14 28.67
C VAL A 11 -9.30 4.94 28.55
N THR A 12 -9.19 6.26 28.49
CA THR A 12 -10.34 7.16 28.34
C THR A 12 -11.07 6.94 27.00
N HIS A 13 -10.32 6.91 25.89
CA HIS A 13 -10.88 6.68 24.55
C HIS A 13 -11.54 5.31 24.41
N VAL A 14 -10.87 4.25 24.87
CA VAL A 14 -11.42 2.88 24.83
C VAL A 14 -12.70 2.79 25.66
N SER A 15 -12.71 3.36 26.88
CA SER A 15 -13.90 3.40 27.75
C SER A 15 -15.08 4.12 27.08
N SER A 16 -14.82 5.23 26.39
CA SER A 16 -15.84 5.97 25.63
C SER A 16 -16.43 5.13 24.49
N VAL A 17 -15.58 4.45 23.70
CA VAL A 17 -16.02 3.57 22.61
C VAL A 17 -16.84 2.40 23.14
N LEU A 18 -16.36 1.69 24.17
CA LEU A 18 -17.08 0.57 24.77
C LEU A 18 -18.43 1.00 25.38
N SER A 19 -18.49 2.18 25.99
CA SER A 19 -19.74 2.74 26.53
C SER A 19 -20.76 3.02 25.41
N ARG A 20 -20.31 3.57 24.27
CA ARG A 20 -21.17 3.78 23.09
C ARG A 20 -21.66 2.47 22.48
N LEU A 21 -20.80 1.46 22.39
CA LEU A 21 -21.21 0.12 21.93
C LEU A 21 -22.30 -0.45 22.83
N ARG A 22 -22.11 -0.38 24.15
CA ARG A 22 -23.10 -0.84 25.13
C ARG A 22 -24.43 -0.09 24.99
N ALA A 23 -24.41 1.24 24.86
CA ALA A 23 -25.61 2.05 24.69
C ALA A 23 -26.41 1.69 23.43
N ASN A 24 -25.75 1.13 22.41
CA ASN A 24 -26.37 0.70 21.15
C ASN A 24 -26.56 -0.82 21.06
N ASN A 25 -26.45 -1.56 22.18
CA ASN A 25 -26.56 -3.03 22.22
C ASN A 25 -25.60 -3.76 21.26
N LEU A 26 -24.42 -3.19 21.03
CA LEU A 26 -23.34 -3.81 20.26
C LEU A 26 -22.31 -4.44 21.20
N PHE A 27 -21.85 -5.65 20.85
CA PHE A 27 -20.93 -6.43 21.67
C PHE A 27 -19.61 -6.67 20.93
N ALA A 28 -18.51 -6.35 21.60
CA ALA A 28 -17.17 -6.69 21.13
C ALA A 28 -16.74 -8.05 21.68
N LYS A 29 -16.23 -8.95 20.82
CA LYS A 29 -15.69 -10.24 21.26
C LYS A 29 -14.32 -10.01 21.92
N ALA A 30 -14.25 -10.12 23.24
CA ALA A 30 -13.02 -9.87 24.02
C ALA A 30 -11.79 -10.61 23.47
N SER A 31 -11.95 -11.86 23.02
CA SER A 31 -10.84 -12.65 22.44
C SER A 31 -10.26 -12.09 21.13
N LYS A 32 -10.91 -11.11 20.50
CA LYS A 32 -10.47 -10.44 19.27
C LYS A 32 -10.11 -8.96 19.52
N CYS A 33 -10.14 -8.52 20.77
CA CYS A 33 -9.86 -7.14 21.15
C CYS A 33 -8.55 -7.10 21.95
N PRO A 34 -7.38 -7.05 21.28
CA PRO A 34 -6.14 -6.74 21.95
C PRO A 34 -6.17 -5.27 22.43
N PHE A 35 -5.76 -5.03 23.68
CA PHE A 35 -5.70 -3.70 24.29
C PHE A 35 -4.25 -3.39 24.71
N HIS A 36 -3.88 -2.09 24.74
CA HIS A 36 -2.57 -1.61 25.18
C HIS A 36 -1.37 -2.15 24.36
N PHE A 37 -1.54 -2.31 23.05
CA PHE A 37 -0.45 -2.70 22.14
C PHE A 37 0.17 -1.47 21.47
N SER A 38 1.50 -1.44 21.38
CA SER A 38 2.27 -0.43 20.64
C SER A 38 2.31 -0.67 19.13
N SER A 39 1.92 -1.88 18.69
CA SER A 39 1.85 -2.29 17.29
C SER A 39 0.67 -3.23 17.09
N VAL A 40 -0.14 -3.02 16.05
CA VAL A 40 -1.34 -3.83 15.76
C VAL A 40 -1.51 -4.09 14.27
N GLU A 41 -1.95 -5.31 13.93
CA GLU A 41 -2.37 -5.62 12.56
C GLU A 41 -3.75 -5.01 12.27
N TYR A 42 -3.84 -4.25 11.18
CA TYR A 42 -5.09 -3.66 10.74
C TYR A 42 -5.14 -3.57 9.22
N LEU A 43 -6.17 -4.17 8.61
CA LEU A 43 -6.42 -4.16 7.16
C LEU A 43 -5.21 -4.60 6.29
N GLY A 44 -4.43 -5.58 6.78
CA GLY A 44 -3.26 -6.09 6.06
C GLY A 44 -1.99 -5.25 6.22
N TYR A 45 -2.02 -4.26 7.13
CA TYR A 45 -0.87 -3.47 7.56
C TYR A 45 -0.54 -3.73 9.02
N VAL A 46 0.69 -3.43 9.40
CA VAL A 46 1.12 -3.31 10.80
C VAL A 46 1.21 -1.82 11.12
N VAL A 47 0.39 -1.36 12.06
CA VAL A 47 0.31 0.03 12.50
C VAL A 47 1.07 0.16 13.82
N SER A 48 2.10 1.01 13.87
CA SER A 48 2.87 1.28 15.09
C SER A 48 3.14 2.78 15.25
N SER A 49 3.82 3.19 16.32
CA SER A 49 4.26 4.58 16.50
C SER A 49 5.21 5.07 15.39
N GLU A 50 5.95 4.17 14.75
CA GLU A 50 6.88 4.50 13.66
C GLU A 50 6.16 4.79 12.33
N GLY A 51 4.93 4.31 12.16
CA GLY A 51 4.18 4.43 10.91
C GLY A 51 3.41 3.17 10.56
N LEU A 52 3.19 2.98 9.26
CA LEU A 52 2.56 1.83 8.66
C LEU A 52 3.63 0.97 7.98
N LYS A 53 3.58 -0.33 8.23
CA LYS A 53 4.41 -1.36 7.58
C LYS A 53 3.53 -2.41 6.92
N ILE A 54 4.06 -3.10 5.92
CA ILE A 54 3.44 -4.32 5.40
C ILE A 54 3.68 -5.42 6.43
N ASP A 55 2.67 -6.25 6.69
CA ASP A 55 2.85 -7.47 7.48
C ASP A 55 3.91 -8.38 6.83
N GLN A 56 4.89 -8.81 7.63
CA GLN A 56 5.97 -9.68 7.19
C GLN A 56 5.45 -10.98 6.54
N ALA A 57 4.32 -11.52 7.00
CA ALA A 57 3.71 -12.69 6.36
C ALA A 57 3.28 -12.39 4.91
N LYS A 58 2.80 -11.18 4.62
CA LYS A 58 2.42 -10.73 3.28
C LYS A 58 3.64 -10.48 2.41
N VAL A 59 4.72 -9.93 2.98
CA VAL A 59 6.01 -9.80 2.30
C VAL A 59 6.54 -11.18 1.90
N GLN A 60 6.53 -12.15 2.83
CA GLN A 60 6.95 -13.52 2.54
C GLN A 60 6.06 -14.20 1.49
N GLN A 61 4.75 -13.93 1.48
CA GLN A 61 3.86 -14.41 0.43
C GLN A 61 4.26 -13.87 -0.96
N ILE A 62 4.67 -12.61 -1.06
CA ILE A 62 5.18 -12.01 -2.31
C ILE A 62 6.51 -12.65 -2.71
N LEU A 63 7.44 -12.81 -1.76
CA LEU A 63 8.77 -13.40 -2.01
C LEU A 63 8.69 -14.87 -2.43
N ASN A 64 7.72 -15.62 -1.92
CA ASN A 64 7.51 -17.02 -2.29
C ASN A 64 6.58 -17.20 -3.50
N TRP A 65 6.07 -16.11 -4.08
CA TRP A 65 5.14 -16.20 -5.21
C TRP A 65 5.81 -16.84 -6.43
N PRO A 66 5.23 -17.90 -7.03
CA PRO A 66 5.80 -18.59 -8.18
C PRO A 66 5.67 -17.74 -9.46
N PRO A 67 6.59 -17.87 -10.43
CA PRO A 67 6.46 -17.19 -11.72
C PRO A 67 5.10 -17.52 -12.38
N PRO A 68 4.34 -16.49 -12.82
CA PRO A 68 3.00 -16.71 -13.34
C PRO A 68 3.05 -17.45 -14.69
N ARG A 69 2.31 -18.56 -14.76
CA ARG A 69 2.25 -19.42 -15.96
C ARG A 69 1.09 -19.10 -16.91
N ASN A 70 0.17 -18.24 -16.48
CA ASN A 70 -0.98 -17.83 -17.25
C ASN A 70 -1.47 -16.44 -16.82
N LEU A 71 -2.40 -15.89 -17.61
CA LEU A 71 -2.95 -14.55 -17.40
C LEU A 71 -3.58 -14.39 -16.02
N LYS A 72 -4.33 -15.39 -15.55
CA LYS A 72 -5.00 -15.35 -14.24
C LYS A 72 -4.00 -15.30 -13.08
N ALA A 73 -2.91 -16.06 -13.18
CA ALA A 73 -1.84 -16.05 -12.18
C ALA A 73 -1.13 -14.69 -12.14
N LEU A 74 -0.87 -14.10 -13.31
CA LEU A 74 -0.27 -12.76 -13.41
C LEU A 74 -1.19 -11.67 -12.84
N GLN A 75 -2.48 -11.71 -13.18
CA GLN A 75 -3.48 -10.79 -12.63
C GLN A 75 -3.60 -10.91 -11.11
N SER A 76 -3.56 -12.14 -10.59
CA SER A 76 -3.62 -12.39 -9.14
C SER A 76 -2.39 -11.79 -8.43
N PHE A 77 -1.20 -11.98 -8.99
CA PHE A 77 0.03 -11.38 -8.47
C PHE A 77 -0.02 -9.86 -8.49
N LEU A 78 -0.30 -9.27 -9.66
CA LEU A 78 -0.36 -7.82 -9.84
C LEU A 78 -1.46 -7.19 -8.98
N GLY A 79 -2.61 -7.83 -8.85
CA GLY A 79 -3.70 -7.36 -7.98
C GLY A 79 -3.27 -7.33 -6.51
N PHE A 80 -2.57 -8.36 -6.05
CA PHE A 80 -2.05 -8.43 -4.68
C PHE A 80 -0.97 -7.36 -4.43
N THR A 81 0.03 -7.25 -5.30
CA THR A 81 1.12 -6.28 -5.13
C THR A 81 0.64 -4.83 -5.33
N ASN A 82 -0.41 -4.62 -6.12
CA ASN A 82 -0.99 -3.29 -6.32
C ASN A 82 -1.63 -2.75 -5.04
N PHE A 83 -2.16 -3.60 -4.15
CA PHE A 83 -2.67 -3.13 -2.86
C PHE A 83 -1.56 -2.47 -2.01
N TYR A 84 -0.33 -2.95 -2.14
CA TYR A 84 0.83 -2.49 -1.37
C TYR A 84 1.79 -1.58 -2.16
N HIS A 85 1.37 -1.05 -3.32
CA HIS A 85 2.25 -0.29 -4.20
C HIS A 85 2.83 0.98 -3.57
N HIS A 86 2.12 1.59 -2.61
CA HIS A 86 2.56 2.81 -1.92
C HIS A 86 3.90 2.68 -1.19
N PHE A 87 4.28 1.45 -0.81
CA PHE A 87 5.53 1.13 -0.15
C PHE A 87 6.73 1.04 -1.11
N ASN A 88 6.45 1.05 -2.42
CA ASN A 88 7.41 0.82 -3.47
C ASN A 88 7.52 2.04 -4.39
N LYS A 89 8.64 2.75 -4.28
CA LYS A 89 8.97 3.81 -5.23
C LYS A 89 9.02 3.26 -6.66
N ASN A 90 8.41 4.01 -7.57
CA ASN A 90 8.29 3.77 -9.00
C ASN A 90 7.65 2.42 -9.35
N TYR A 91 6.67 1.97 -8.55
CA TYR A 91 5.97 0.70 -8.75
C TYR A 91 5.48 0.50 -10.20
N SER A 92 4.82 1.49 -10.79
CA SER A 92 4.32 1.41 -12.18
C SER A 92 5.40 1.17 -13.22
N ARG A 93 6.61 1.69 -13.00
CA ARG A 93 7.76 1.41 -13.87
C ARG A 93 8.22 -0.04 -13.70
N LYS A 94 8.25 -0.55 -12.47
CA LYS A 94 8.66 -1.92 -12.12
C LYS A 94 7.69 -2.99 -12.64
N ILE A 95 6.43 -2.64 -12.92
CA ILE A 95 5.42 -3.56 -13.49
C ILE A 95 5.12 -3.31 -14.96
N SER A 96 5.86 -2.44 -15.64
CA SER A 96 5.55 -2.01 -17.00
C SER A 96 5.55 -3.17 -18.01
N SER A 97 6.57 -4.02 -17.98
CA SER A 97 6.68 -5.18 -18.87
C SER A 97 5.70 -6.28 -18.44
N LEU A 98 5.41 -6.43 -17.14
CA LEU A 98 4.36 -7.33 -16.64
C LEU A 98 2.96 -6.93 -17.09
N THR A 99 2.61 -5.65 -17.03
CA THR A 99 1.30 -5.15 -17.48
C THR A 99 1.13 -5.24 -19.00
N SER A 100 2.23 -5.34 -19.77
CA SER A 100 2.14 -5.60 -21.21
C SER A 100 1.55 -6.99 -21.52
N PHE A 101 1.80 -7.99 -20.65
CA PHE A 101 1.25 -9.35 -20.75
C PHE A 101 -0.23 -9.44 -20.35
N LEU A 102 -0.84 -8.34 -19.89
CA LEU A 102 -2.29 -8.27 -19.64
C LEU A 102 -3.11 -7.94 -20.89
N LYS A 103 -2.45 -7.58 -22.00
CA LYS A 103 -3.12 -7.23 -23.25
C LYS A 103 -3.66 -8.49 -23.94
N LYS A 104 -4.65 -8.31 -24.83
CA LYS A 104 -5.13 -9.40 -25.68
C LYS A 104 -3.96 -9.94 -26.52
N TYR A 105 -3.91 -11.26 -26.68
CA TYR A 105 -2.91 -12.02 -27.47
C TYR A 105 -1.51 -12.17 -26.86
N SER A 106 -1.32 -11.87 -25.56
CA SER A 106 -0.06 -12.20 -24.89
C SER A 106 0.09 -13.71 -24.69
N CYS A 107 1.20 -14.26 -25.17
CA CYS A 107 1.55 -15.67 -24.99
C CYS A 107 2.34 -15.87 -23.70
N PHE A 108 2.06 -16.96 -22.99
CA PHE A 108 2.88 -17.43 -21.86
C PHE A 108 3.84 -18.52 -22.33
N PRO A 109 5.03 -18.68 -21.72
CA PRO A 109 5.51 -18.05 -20.48
C PRO A 109 5.95 -16.58 -20.64
N LEU A 110 6.20 -15.90 -19.51
CA LEU A 110 6.83 -14.56 -19.52
C LEU A 110 8.17 -14.61 -20.25
N ASN A 111 8.50 -13.54 -20.97
CA ASN A 111 9.84 -13.36 -21.54
C ASN A 111 10.86 -13.00 -20.43
N GLU A 112 12.15 -13.03 -20.78
CA GLU A 112 13.24 -12.75 -19.82
C GLU A 112 13.12 -11.38 -19.16
N GLU A 113 12.68 -10.36 -19.91
CA GLU A 113 12.49 -9.01 -19.40
C GLU A 113 11.40 -8.94 -18.33
N ALA A 114 10.21 -9.51 -18.61
CA ALA A 114 9.10 -9.54 -17.67
C ALA A 114 9.42 -10.43 -16.46
N LEU A 115 10.16 -11.53 -16.64
CA LEU A 115 10.61 -12.38 -15.55
C LEU A 115 11.62 -11.65 -14.66
N SER A 116 12.55 -10.89 -15.23
CA SER A 116 13.48 -10.04 -14.49
C SER A 116 12.72 -8.98 -13.66
N GLN A 117 11.74 -8.30 -14.25
CA GLN A 117 10.88 -7.35 -13.52
C GLN A 117 10.08 -8.02 -12.40
N PHE A 118 9.57 -9.24 -12.62
CA PHE A 118 8.90 -10.03 -11.58
C PHE A 118 9.80 -10.25 -10.37
N HIS A 119 11.06 -10.66 -10.58
CA HIS A 119 12.01 -10.85 -9.49
C HIS A 119 12.41 -9.53 -8.82
N GLN A 120 12.70 -8.48 -9.59
CA GLN A 120 13.00 -7.16 -9.03
C GLN A 120 11.86 -6.59 -8.19
N LEU A 121 10.61 -6.81 -8.61
CA LEU A 121 9.45 -6.38 -7.85
C LEU A 121 9.37 -7.10 -6.50
N LYS A 122 9.59 -8.42 -6.50
CA LYS A 122 9.60 -9.22 -5.27
C LYS A 122 10.66 -8.71 -4.28
N GLU A 123 11.88 -8.47 -4.75
CA GLU A 123 12.96 -7.92 -3.91
C GLU A 123 12.65 -6.50 -3.40
N ALA A 124 11.97 -5.68 -4.20
CA ALA A 124 11.58 -4.34 -3.76
C ALA A 124 10.58 -4.36 -2.59
N PHE A 125 9.74 -5.41 -2.48
CA PHE A 125 8.88 -5.61 -1.31
C PHE A 125 9.64 -6.05 -0.06
N ASN A 126 10.83 -6.64 -0.21
CA ASN A 126 11.70 -6.99 0.92
C ASN A 126 12.33 -5.73 1.56
N THR A 127 12.64 -4.73 0.75
CA THR A 127 13.23 -3.44 1.18
C THR A 127 12.21 -2.31 1.28
N ALA A 128 10.92 -2.66 1.33
CA ALA A 128 9.81 -1.72 1.39
C ALA A 128 9.95 -0.75 2.57
N ALA A 129 9.76 0.54 2.30
CA ALA A 129 9.90 1.61 3.29
C ALA A 129 8.71 1.66 4.26
N VAL A 130 8.92 2.20 5.46
CA VAL A 130 7.83 2.54 6.39
C VAL A 130 7.11 3.78 5.88
N LEU A 131 5.77 3.76 5.83
CA LEU A 131 4.99 4.96 5.55
C LEU A 131 4.69 5.70 6.86
N SER A 132 5.08 6.96 6.94
CA SER A 132 4.82 7.79 8.11
C SER A 132 3.32 8.05 8.33
N HIS A 133 2.94 8.32 9.57
CA HIS A 133 1.59 8.83 9.85
C HIS A 133 1.42 10.24 9.31
N PHE A 134 0.20 10.54 8.85
CA PHE A 134 -0.17 11.90 8.51
C PHE A 134 -0.16 12.80 9.75
N ASN A 135 0.49 13.95 9.66
CA ASN A 135 0.54 14.95 10.72
C ASN A 135 -0.25 16.20 10.29
N PRO A 136 -1.45 16.46 10.84
CA PRO A 136 -2.25 17.63 10.48
C PRO A 136 -1.56 18.99 10.68
N SER A 137 -0.51 19.04 11.49
CA SER A 137 0.25 20.27 11.77
C SER A 137 1.33 20.58 10.71
N LEU A 138 1.62 19.65 9.79
CA LEU A 138 2.60 19.84 8.72
C LEU A 138 1.92 20.23 7.40
N PRO A 139 2.57 21.07 6.57
CA PRO A 139 2.06 21.37 5.24
C PRO A 139 1.97 20.09 4.41
N THR A 140 0.86 19.95 3.70
CA THR A 140 0.64 18.85 2.77
C THR A 140 1.03 19.29 1.38
N ILE A 141 1.91 18.54 0.73
CA ILE A 141 2.40 18.81 -0.62
C ILE A 141 1.83 17.75 -1.55
N VAL A 142 1.22 18.21 -2.65
CA VAL A 142 0.74 17.36 -3.73
C VAL A 142 1.52 17.70 -4.97
N GLU A 143 2.37 16.77 -5.41
CA GLU A 143 3.09 16.88 -6.67
C GLU A 143 2.36 16.05 -7.71
N THR A 144 2.07 16.63 -8.87
CA THR A 144 1.35 15.94 -9.94
C THR A 144 2.13 16.03 -11.24
N ASP A 145 2.12 14.93 -12.00
CA ASP A 145 2.68 14.88 -13.34
C ASP A 145 1.68 14.19 -14.28
N ALA A 146 1.60 14.64 -15.52
CA ALA A 146 0.67 14.15 -16.50
C ALA A 146 1.31 14.08 -17.88
N SER A 147 0.98 13.02 -18.61
CA SER A 147 1.36 12.82 -20.01
C SER A 147 0.17 12.29 -20.80
N ASN A 148 0.30 12.21 -22.12
CA ASN A 148 -0.73 11.62 -22.99
C ASN A 148 -1.05 10.14 -22.65
N TYR A 149 -0.24 9.48 -21.82
CA TYR A 149 -0.36 8.05 -21.52
C TYR A 149 -0.61 7.73 -20.05
N ALA A 150 -0.33 8.66 -19.13
CA ALA A 150 -0.36 8.39 -17.70
C ALA A 150 -0.55 9.67 -16.87
N LEU A 151 -1.18 9.51 -15.71
CA LEU A 151 -1.29 10.50 -14.64
C LEU A 151 -0.59 9.97 -13.40
N GLY A 152 0.13 10.85 -12.71
CA GLY A 152 0.83 10.55 -11.48
C GLY A 152 0.60 11.65 -10.45
N ALA A 153 0.47 11.25 -9.19
CA ALA A 153 0.47 12.16 -8.06
C ALA A 153 1.31 11.58 -6.91
N VAL A 154 1.94 12.46 -6.14
CA VAL A 154 2.64 12.12 -4.90
C VAL A 154 2.08 13.00 -3.81
N LEU A 155 1.67 12.38 -2.71
CA LEU A 155 1.31 13.07 -1.48
C LEU A 155 2.50 12.97 -0.52
N SER A 156 2.99 14.09 -0.04
CA SER A 156 4.10 14.15 0.91
C SER A 156 3.86 15.20 1.99
N GLN A 157 4.54 15.01 3.12
CA GLN A 157 4.64 16.01 4.17
C GLN A 157 6.11 16.26 4.43
N GLU A 158 6.52 17.52 4.26
CA GLU A 158 7.86 17.93 4.67
C GLU A 158 7.88 18.05 6.18
N SER A 159 8.59 17.13 6.85
CA SER A 159 9.14 17.43 8.17
C SER A 159 10.28 18.40 7.95
N ILE A 160 10.22 19.60 8.55
CA ILE A 160 11.37 20.52 8.63
C ILE A 160 12.55 19.72 9.20
N PRO A 161 13.68 19.56 8.49
CA PRO A 161 14.77 18.83 9.09
C PRO A 161 16.03 19.70 9.16
N LEU A 162 16.71 19.62 10.30
CA LEU A 162 18.15 19.87 10.39
C LEU A 162 18.97 18.89 9.51
N HIS A 163 18.34 17.95 8.80
CA HIS A 163 18.94 17.09 7.78
C HIS A 163 17.91 16.55 6.75
N SER A 164 17.96 17.07 5.53
CA SER A 164 17.15 16.74 4.33
C SER A 164 16.65 15.28 4.20
N THR A 165 15.53 14.95 4.83
CA THR A 165 14.81 13.69 4.59
C THR A 165 13.33 13.99 4.40
N ALA A 166 12.87 13.93 3.15
CA ALA A 166 11.45 14.02 2.81
C ALA A 166 10.75 12.70 3.16
N ALA A 167 9.79 12.74 4.09
CA ALA A 167 8.90 11.62 4.36
C ALA A 167 7.77 11.63 3.33
N SER A 168 7.88 10.78 2.30
CA SER A 168 6.82 10.62 1.29
C SER A 168 5.69 9.77 1.86
N LEU A 169 4.45 10.28 1.83
CA LEU A 169 3.27 9.56 2.32
C LEU A 169 2.72 8.57 1.30
N SER A 170 2.97 8.76 0.01
CA SER A 170 2.84 7.72 -1.03
C SER A 170 3.13 8.29 -2.42
N GLN A 171 3.66 7.45 -3.30
CA GLN A 171 3.55 7.62 -4.75
C GLN A 171 2.25 6.97 -5.22
N GLN A 172 1.41 7.71 -5.95
CA GLN A 172 0.41 7.17 -6.86
C GLN A 172 0.88 7.43 -8.30
N SER A 173 1.69 6.53 -8.85
CA SER A 173 1.74 6.39 -10.31
C SER A 173 0.67 5.37 -10.64
N SER A 174 -0.55 5.81 -10.93
CA SER A 174 -1.54 4.93 -11.55
C SER A 174 -1.43 5.14 -13.05
N THR A 175 -0.85 4.19 -13.79
CA THR A 175 -1.13 4.11 -15.22
C THR A 175 -2.60 3.69 -15.36
N MET A 176 -3.53 4.62 -15.15
CA MET A 176 -4.88 4.47 -15.67
C MET A 176 -4.76 4.69 -17.17
N ARG A 177 -4.44 3.61 -17.89
CA ARG A 177 -4.71 3.57 -19.33
C ARG A 177 -6.22 3.72 -19.46
N PHE A 178 -6.68 4.92 -19.80
CA PHE A 178 -7.95 5.06 -20.49
C PHE A 178 -7.77 4.31 -21.81
N MET A 179 -8.14 3.03 -21.83
CA MET A 179 -8.50 2.38 -23.09
C MET A 179 -9.79 3.07 -23.50
N THR A 180 -9.66 4.14 -24.30
CA THR A 180 -10.78 4.68 -25.06
C THR A 180 -11.34 3.51 -25.86
N ARG A 181 -12.53 3.08 -25.45
CA ARG A 181 -13.35 2.16 -26.23
C ARG A 181 -13.72 2.95 -27.48
N ASN A 182 -13.29 2.47 -28.65
CA ASN A 182 -13.61 3.02 -29.97
C ASN A 182 -14.97 3.73 -30.00
N SER A 183 -14.96 5.01 -30.36
CA SER A 183 -16.01 5.60 -31.18
C SER A 183 -15.43 5.76 -32.57
N LEU A 184 -15.84 4.82 -33.44
CA LEU A 184 -15.80 4.96 -34.89
C LEU A 184 -16.67 6.17 -35.25
N GLU A 185 -16.07 7.20 -35.85
CA GLU A 185 -16.57 7.96 -37.01
C GLU A 185 -15.36 8.39 -37.85
#